data_AF-A0A0F4KYJ6-F1
#
_entry.id   AF-A0A0F4KYJ6-F1
#
_cell.length_a   1.000
_cell.length_b   1.000
_cell.length_c   1.000
_cell.angle_alpha   90.00
_cell.angle_beta   90.00
_cell.angle_gamma   90.00
#
_symmetry.space_group_name_H-M   'P 1'
#
loop_
_entity.id
_entity.type
_entity.pdbx_description
1 polymer ?
#
loop_
_entity_poly.entity_id
_entity_poly.type
_entity_poly.pdbx_seq_one_letter_code
_entity_poly.pdbx_strand_id
1 'polypeptide(L)'
;MRFKKGLIGLTWIFFIVLSLAIDNSPSKAATYNYPVATVSQKPYAYLYNNKGERIIGRLLPGNTDWQVNGLRYFNGGSDNFYQQLMYQVSASEWLRADQSQANFDVRTGQLLTTIPPQGSVVNEMLVELNRLRIQNNLQPLMANEQLNNFSQQRAQALKQQGYLSHNGWWLESHPQGYAAENIETAFNLYNNKKNALNAIAEFYDDPGNPNLGHRKSMLNPYFTQVGMGIVPDNYGRFYIVQTFLKPAIEPDELAGIQDYEKYVQEIGERAPYLSHYDNAKTAIIQR
;
A
#
# COMPACT_ATOMS: atom_id res chain seq x y z
N MET A 1 -43.44 -66.51 10.89
CA MET A 1 -43.39 -65.10 11.34
C MET A 1 -41.94 -64.62 11.21
N ARG A 2 -41.74 -63.41 10.68
CA ARG A 2 -40.46 -62.77 10.29
C ARG A 2 -39.38 -62.83 11.39
N PHE A 3 -38.10 -62.82 11.00
CA PHE A 3 -37.16 -61.71 11.25
C PHE A 3 -35.87 -61.88 10.42
N LYS A 4 -35.69 -61.04 9.39
CA LYS A 4 -34.42 -60.82 8.69
C LYS A 4 -33.52 -59.99 9.62
N LYS A 5 -32.30 -60.45 9.91
CA LYS A 5 -31.23 -59.59 10.47
C LYS A 5 -30.55 -58.88 9.31
N GLY A 6 -30.71 -57.56 9.24
CA GLY A 6 -29.97 -56.69 8.31
C GLY A 6 -28.56 -56.43 8.82
N LEU A 7 -27.57 -56.67 7.97
CA LEU A 7 -26.23 -56.10 8.13
C LEU A 7 -26.31 -54.61 7.75
N ILE A 8 -26.04 -53.74 8.72
CA ILE A 8 -25.85 -52.31 8.47
C ILE A 8 -24.35 -52.13 8.19
N GLY A 9 -24.00 -51.89 6.92
CA GLY A 9 -22.67 -51.45 6.54
C GLY A 9 -22.47 -50.01 6.97
N LEU A 10 -21.57 -49.75 7.92
CA LEU A 10 -21.06 -48.41 8.18
C LEU A 10 -20.07 -48.06 7.07
N THR A 11 -20.50 -47.18 6.15
CA THR A 11 -19.59 -46.49 5.23
C THR A 11 -18.82 -45.44 6.03
N TRP A 12 -17.54 -45.70 6.28
CA TRP A 12 -16.63 -44.72 6.83
C TRP A 12 -16.32 -43.67 5.76
N ILE A 13 -16.89 -42.48 5.90
CA ILE A 13 -16.50 -41.31 5.10
C ILE A 13 -15.17 -40.80 5.70
N PHE A 14 -14.06 -41.15 5.06
CA PHE A 14 -12.78 -40.51 5.33
C PHE A 14 -12.82 -39.06 4.82
N PHE A 15 -12.93 -38.09 5.73
CA PHE A 15 -12.56 -36.71 5.41
C PHE A 15 -11.04 -36.62 5.39
N ILE A 16 -10.45 -36.55 4.19
CA ILE A 16 -9.08 -36.08 4.04
C ILE A 16 -9.12 -34.57 4.28
N VAL A 17 -8.79 -34.15 5.50
CA VAL A 17 -8.43 -32.76 5.77
C VAL A 17 -7.02 -32.57 5.22
N LEU A 18 -6.92 -32.04 4.00
CA LEU A 18 -5.65 -31.62 3.44
C LEU A 18 -5.19 -30.38 4.23
N SER A 19 -4.35 -30.59 5.24
CA SER A 19 -3.66 -29.50 5.91
C SER A 19 -2.70 -28.88 4.89
N LEU A 20 -3.06 -27.68 4.41
CA LEU A 20 -2.13 -26.82 3.67
C LEU A 20 -1.01 -26.42 4.63
N ALA A 21 0.10 -27.15 4.60
CA ALA A 21 1.32 -26.70 5.24
C ALA A 21 1.73 -25.38 4.58
N ILE A 22 1.74 -24.29 5.36
CA ILE A 22 2.25 -23.01 4.92
C ILE A 22 3.77 -23.17 4.82
N ASP A 23 4.28 -23.29 3.60
CA ASP A 23 5.73 -23.29 3.35
C ASP A 23 6.26 -21.86 3.54
N ASN A 24 7.03 -21.67 4.61
CA ASN A 24 7.70 -20.42 4.92
C ASN A 24 9.07 -20.29 4.22
N SER A 25 9.41 -21.21 3.32
CA SER A 25 10.61 -21.09 2.49
C SER A 25 10.54 -19.80 1.63
N PRO A 26 11.66 -19.10 1.45
CA PRO A 26 11.70 -17.94 0.55
C PRO A 26 11.36 -18.37 -0.88
N SER A 27 10.65 -17.48 -1.59
CA SER A 27 10.33 -17.64 -3.02
C SER A 27 11.55 -18.05 -3.83
N LYS A 28 11.36 -18.98 -4.77
CA LYS A 28 12.40 -19.37 -5.74
C LYS A 28 12.26 -18.61 -7.05
N ALA A 29 11.38 -17.62 -7.15
CA ALA A 29 11.05 -16.99 -8.42
C ALA A 29 12.27 -16.42 -9.17
N ALA A 30 13.33 -16.02 -8.44
CA ALA A 30 14.57 -15.46 -9.01
C ALA A 30 15.42 -16.52 -9.73
N THR A 31 15.12 -17.80 -9.53
CA THR A 31 15.88 -18.93 -10.10
C THR A 31 15.34 -19.39 -11.45
N TYR A 32 14.17 -18.91 -11.87
CA TYR A 32 13.56 -19.31 -13.13
C TYR A 32 14.01 -18.44 -14.30
N ASN A 33 14.25 -19.08 -15.44
CA ASN A 33 14.55 -18.44 -16.72
C ASN A 33 13.29 -18.21 -17.58
N TYR A 34 12.13 -18.10 -16.92
CA TYR A 34 10.84 -17.79 -17.53
C TYR A 34 9.99 -16.95 -16.57
N PRO A 35 8.96 -16.24 -17.09
CA PRO A 35 8.08 -15.40 -16.27
C PRO A 35 7.36 -16.21 -15.18
N VAL A 36 7.56 -15.80 -13.94
CA VAL A 36 6.97 -16.38 -12.74
C VAL A 36 6.43 -15.26 -11.85
N ALA A 37 5.27 -15.51 -11.26
CA ALA A 37 4.68 -14.74 -10.20
C ALA A 37 4.65 -15.57 -8.91
N THR A 38 5.32 -15.07 -7.87
CA THR A 38 5.19 -15.60 -6.51
C THR A 38 3.98 -14.98 -5.86
N VAL A 39 3.10 -15.77 -5.25
CA VAL A 39 2.02 -15.25 -4.39
C VAL A 39 2.63 -14.63 -3.14
N SER A 40 2.58 -13.31 -3.02
CA SER A 40 3.08 -12.59 -1.84
C SER A 40 1.99 -12.38 -0.78
N GLN A 41 0.71 -12.41 -1.17
CA GLN A 41 -0.42 -12.35 -0.24
C GLN A 41 -0.43 -13.58 0.70
N LYS A 42 -0.63 -13.32 1.99
CA LYS A 42 -0.77 -14.34 3.04
C LYS A 42 -2.22 -14.39 3.57
N PRO A 43 -2.77 -15.58 3.90
CA PRO A 43 -2.17 -16.91 3.70
C PRO A 43 -2.30 -17.43 2.26
N TYR A 44 -3.13 -16.80 1.41
CA TYR A 44 -3.36 -17.19 0.02
C TYR A 44 -3.86 -16.02 -0.82
N ALA A 45 -3.80 -16.16 -2.14
CA ALA A 45 -4.46 -15.30 -3.12
C ALA A 45 -5.63 -16.03 -3.80
N TYR A 46 -6.66 -15.29 -4.19
CA TYR A 46 -7.78 -15.83 -4.97
C TYR A 46 -7.44 -15.87 -6.46
N LEU A 47 -8.08 -16.79 -7.18
CA LEU A 47 -8.02 -16.87 -8.63
C LEU A 47 -9.28 -16.30 -9.27
N TYR A 48 -9.12 -15.76 -10.47
CA TYR A 48 -10.17 -15.10 -11.24
C TYR A 48 -10.31 -15.74 -12.63
N ASN A 49 -11.53 -15.76 -13.17
CA ASN A 49 -11.79 -16.30 -14.50
C ASN A 49 -11.53 -15.26 -15.61
N ASN A 50 -11.79 -15.64 -16.87
CA ASN A 50 -11.61 -14.76 -18.04
C ASN A 50 -12.53 -13.53 -18.10
N LYS A 51 -13.43 -13.36 -17.13
CA LYS A 51 -14.28 -12.18 -16.94
C LYS A 51 -13.87 -11.34 -15.73
N GLY A 52 -12.85 -11.76 -14.98
CA GLY A 52 -12.49 -11.15 -13.70
C GLY A 52 -13.40 -11.56 -12.54
N GLU A 53 -14.19 -12.62 -12.68
CA GLU A 53 -15.01 -13.10 -11.56
C GLU A 53 -14.18 -14.05 -10.69
N ARG A 54 -14.27 -13.92 -9.37
CA ARG A 54 -13.56 -14.80 -8.43
C ARG A 54 -14.03 -16.25 -8.62
N ILE A 55 -13.08 -17.17 -8.75
CA ILE A 55 -13.35 -18.61 -8.84
C ILE A 55 -13.51 -19.16 -7.42
N ILE A 56 -14.71 -19.65 -7.10
CA ILE A 56 -15.01 -20.22 -5.78
C ILE A 56 -14.27 -21.55 -5.62
N GLY A 57 -13.65 -21.74 -4.45
CA GLY A 57 -12.96 -22.99 -4.09
C GLY A 57 -11.56 -23.15 -4.71
N ARG A 58 -11.04 -22.12 -5.38
CA ARG A 58 -9.70 -22.09 -5.99
C ARG A 58 -8.89 -20.96 -5.38
N LEU A 59 -7.72 -21.29 -4.85
CA LEU A 59 -6.79 -20.36 -4.23
C LEU A 59 -5.36 -20.81 -4.48
N LEU A 60 -4.43 -19.86 -4.43
CA LEU A 60 -3.00 -20.12 -4.46
C LEU A 60 -2.39 -19.81 -3.09
N PRO A 61 -1.72 -20.75 -2.42
CA PRO A 61 -1.09 -20.48 -1.12
C PRO A 61 0.01 -19.42 -1.24
N GLY A 62 0.20 -18.60 -0.21
CA GLY A 62 1.29 -17.63 -0.19
C GLY A 62 2.66 -18.31 -0.21
N ASN A 63 3.67 -17.64 -0.78
CA ASN A 63 4.99 -18.18 -1.14
C ASN A 63 4.99 -19.29 -2.20
N THR A 64 3.93 -19.42 -2.99
CA THR A 64 3.95 -20.36 -4.13
C THR A 64 4.27 -19.62 -5.43
N ASP A 65 5.08 -20.26 -6.27
CA ASP A 65 5.56 -19.73 -7.54
C ASP A 65 4.71 -20.29 -8.70
N TRP A 66 4.23 -19.40 -9.57
CA TRP A 66 3.37 -19.75 -10.69
C TRP A 66 3.90 -19.18 -11.99
N GLN A 67 4.03 -20.03 -13.00
CA GLN A 67 4.39 -19.59 -14.34
C GLN A 67 3.33 -18.62 -14.88
N VAL A 68 3.77 -17.54 -15.50
CA VAL A 68 2.91 -16.53 -16.10
C VAL A 68 2.95 -16.67 -17.62
N ASN A 69 1.80 -16.98 -18.22
CA ASN A 69 1.65 -17.16 -19.67
C ASN A 69 0.99 -15.96 -20.37
N GLY A 70 0.54 -14.98 -19.60
CA GLY A 70 -0.17 -13.83 -20.15
C GLY A 70 -0.45 -12.78 -19.10
N LEU A 71 -0.65 -11.55 -19.58
CA LEU A 71 -0.99 -10.39 -18.77
C LEU A 71 -2.32 -9.85 -19.28
N ARG A 72 -3.21 -9.46 -18.37
CA ARG A 72 -4.46 -8.79 -18.75
C ARG A 72 -4.90 -7.83 -17.66
N TYR A 73 -5.44 -6.69 -18.09
CA TYR A 73 -6.17 -5.79 -17.23
C TYR A 73 -7.63 -6.18 -17.18
N PHE A 74 -8.18 -6.32 -15.99
CA PHE A 74 -9.60 -6.54 -15.80
C PHE A 74 -10.27 -5.34 -15.13
N ASN A 75 -11.53 -5.13 -15.50
CA ASN A 75 -12.46 -4.19 -14.88
C ASN A 75 -13.68 -4.97 -14.41
N GLY A 76 -14.24 -4.60 -13.25
CA GLY A 76 -15.43 -5.23 -12.69
C GLY A 76 -15.15 -6.59 -12.03
N GLY A 77 -16.13 -7.49 -12.04
CA GLY A 77 -16.07 -8.77 -11.32
C GLY A 77 -16.61 -8.70 -9.89
N SER A 78 -16.61 -9.83 -9.18
CA SER A 78 -17.17 -9.94 -7.82
C SER A 78 -16.49 -9.02 -6.80
N ASP A 79 -15.25 -8.63 -7.10
CA ASP A 79 -14.40 -7.84 -6.21
C ASP A 79 -14.27 -6.38 -6.72
N ASN A 80 -15.04 -5.99 -7.74
CA ASN A 80 -15.18 -4.62 -8.27
C ASN A 80 -13.87 -3.88 -8.55
N PHE A 81 -12.85 -4.55 -9.08
CA PHE A 81 -11.56 -3.91 -9.36
C PHE A 81 -11.58 -3.11 -10.67
N TYR A 82 -10.75 -2.07 -10.74
CA TYR A 82 -10.61 -1.20 -11.91
C TYR A 82 -9.16 -1.22 -12.41
N GLN A 83 -8.97 -1.52 -13.70
CA GLN A 83 -7.69 -1.70 -14.36
C GLN A 83 -6.72 -2.57 -13.55
N GLN A 84 -7.22 -3.71 -13.06
CA GLN A 84 -6.40 -4.64 -12.29
C GLN A 84 -5.56 -5.49 -13.24
N LEU A 85 -4.24 -5.31 -13.18
CA LEU A 85 -3.31 -6.21 -13.85
C LEU A 85 -3.40 -7.60 -13.19
N MET A 86 -3.54 -8.63 -14.01
CA MET A 86 -3.53 -10.01 -13.60
C MET A 86 -2.60 -10.85 -14.46
N TYR A 87 -2.04 -11.87 -13.83
CA TYR A 87 -1.13 -12.85 -14.39
C TYR A 87 -1.89 -14.13 -14.70
N GLN A 88 -1.83 -14.58 -15.95
CA GLN A 88 -2.43 -15.86 -16.32
C GLN A 88 -1.56 -16.99 -15.77
N VAL A 89 -2.10 -17.73 -14.80
CA VAL A 89 -1.42 -18.87 -14.15
C VAL A 89 -1.98 -20.22 -14.62
N SER A 90 -3.09 -20.20 -15.37
CA SER A 90 -3.68 -21.36 -16.05
C SER A 90 -4.55 -20.87 -17.23
N ALA A 91 -5.00 -21.78 -18.09
CA ALA A 91 -5.74 -21.47 -19.32
C ALA A 91 -6.96 -20.53 -19.11
N SER A 92 -7.58 -20.55 -17.94
CA SER A 92 -8.69 -19.65 -17.59
C SER A 92 -8.62 -19.15 -16.15
N GLU A 93 -7.43 -19.11 -15.56
CA GLU A 93 -7.24 -18.69 -14.17
C GLU A 93 -6.18 -17.59 -14.10
N TRP A 94 -6.56 -16.51 -13.43
CA TRP A 94 -5.81 -15.27 -13.36
C TRP A 94 -5.53 -14.96 -11.90
N LEU A 95 -4.26 -14.69 -11.60
CA LEU A 95 -3.75 -14.28 -10.30
C LEU A 95 -3.56 -12.77 -10.33
N ARG A 96 -3.99 -12.07 -9.28
CA ARG A 96 -3.79 -10.61 -9.26
C ARG A 96 -2.31 -10.28 -9.08
N ALA A 97 -1.86 -9.31 -9.89
CA ALA A 97 -0.50 -8.80 -9.81
C ALA A 97 -0.19 -8.11 -8.48
N ASP A 98 -1.20 -7.60 -7.78
CA ASP A 98 -1.02 -6.91 -6.50
C ASP A 98 -0.82 -7.83 -5.30
N GLN A 99 -1.27 -9.07 -5.43
CA GLN A 99 -1.09 -10.15 -4.47
C GLN A 99 0.13 -11.01 -4.79
N SER A 100 0.97 -10.55 -5.73
CA SER A 100 2.04 -11.33 -6.30
C SER A 100 3.30 -10.50 -6.57
N GLN A 101 4.43 -11.17 -6.64
CA GLN A 101 5.73 -10.62 -7.01
C GLN A 101 6.22 -11.30 -8.28
N ALA A 102 6.42 -10.53 -9.35
CA ALA A 102 6.89 -11.05 -10.63
C ALA A 102 8.42 -11.03 -10.72
N ASN A 103 9.01 -12.03 -11.39
CA ASN A 103 10.43 -12.05 -11.75
C ASN A 103 10.74 -11.41 -13.12
N PHE A 104 9.80 -10.62 -13.64
CA PHE A 104 9.87 -10.01 -14.97
C PHE A 104 9.28 -8.60 -14.96
N ASP A 105 9.73 -7.75 -15.88
CA ASP A 105 9.14 -6.44 -16.13
C ASP A 105 7.81 -6.61 -16.88
N VAL A 106 6.71 -6.12 -16.29
CA VAL A 106 5.36 -6.30 -16.85
C VAL A 106 5.09 -5.50 -18.13
N ARG A 107 5.96 -4.54 -18.49
CA ARG A 107 5.87 -3.73 -19.71
C ARG A 107 6.67 -4.35 -20.84
N THR A 108 7.89 -4.81 -20.54
CA THR A 108 8.82 -5.33 -21.56
C THR A 108 8.82 -6.85 -21.66
N GLY A 109 8.30 -7.55 -20.65
CA GLY A 109 8.36 -9.02 -20.53
C GLY A 109 9.76 -9.55 -20.22
N GLN A 110 10.75 -8.69 -20.05
CA GLN A 110 12.13 -9.09 -19.76
C GLN A 110 12.24 -9.62 -18.33
N LEU A 111 12.97 -10.72 -18.17
CA LEU A 111 13.30 -11.25 -16.85
C LEU A 111 14.18 -10.26 -16.08
N LEU A 112 13.90 -10.11 -14.80
CA LEU A 112 14.68 -9.28 -13.90
C LEU A 112 15.87 -10.10 -13.38
N THR A 113 17.07 -9.53 -13.44
CA THR A 113 18.31 -10.17 -12.95
C THR A 113 18.34 -10.33 -11.43
N THR A 114 17.49 -9.57 -10.74
CA THR A 114 17.16 -9.72 -9.33
C THR A 114 15.65 -9.56 -9.20
N ILE A 115 15.00 -10.34 -8.33
CA ILE A 115 13.62 -10.01 -7.97
C ILE A 115 13.67 -8.76 -7.11
N PRO A 116 13.07 -7.64 -7.54
CA PRO A 116 12.97 -6.48 -6.68
C PRO A 116 12.15 -6.90 -5.47
N PRO A 117 12.66 -6.79 -4.23
CA PRO A 117 11.82 -7.02 -3.06
C PRO A 117 10.57 -6.19 -3.24
N GLN A 118 9.38 -6.76 -3.00
CA GLN A 118 8.15 -5.99 -3.04
C GLN A 118 8.36 -4.85 -2.04
N GLY A 119 8.54 -3.63 -2.55
CA GLY A 119 8.80 -2.48 -1.71
C GLY A 119 7.65 -2.40 -0.72
N SER A 120 7.94 -2.19 0.57
CA SER A 120 6.87 -1.95 1.54
C SER A 120 5.97 -0.83 1.03
N VAL A 121 4.69 -0.80 1.42
CA VAL A 121 3.80 0.33 1.07
C VAL A 121 4.48 1.68 1.41
N VAL A 122 5.25 1.72 2.49
CA VAL A 122 6.07 2.88 2.89
C VAL A 122 7.11 3.28 1.84
N ASN A 123 7.82 2.33 1.22
CA ASN A 123 8.77 2.65 0.15
C ASN A 123 8.07 3.24 -1.08
N GLU A 124 6.92 2.66 -1.47
CA GLU A 124 6.12 3.18 -2.58
C GLU A 124 5.52 4.56 -2.24
N MET A 125 5.14 4.81 -0.99
CA MET A 125 4.68 6.13 -0.53
C MET A 125 5.80 7.17 -0.63
N LEU A 126 7.04 6.81 -0.30
CA LEU A 126 8.18 7.70 -0.43
C LEU A 126 8.41 8.08 -1.89
N VAL A 127 8.37 7.08 -2.79
CA VAL A 127 8.52 7.29 -4.23
C VAL A 127 7.45 8.27 -4.73
N GLU A 128 6.19 8.04 -4.34
CA GLU A 128 5.08 8.88 -4.82
C GLU A 128 5.09 10.29 -4.21
N LEU A 129 5.44 10.43 -2.93
CA LEU A 129 5.63 11.72 -2.27
C LEU A 129 6.74 12.52 -2.95
N ASN A 130 7.88 11.89 -3.22
CA ASN A 130 8.99 12.55 -3.89
C ASN A 130 8.67 12.90 -5.34
N ARG A 131 7.85 12.08 -6.01
CA ARG A 131 7.32 12.42 -7.34
C ARG A 131 6.45 13.69 -7.28
N LEU A 132 5.53 13.78 -6.32
CA LEU A 132 4.74 15.00 -6.06
C LEU A 132 5.66 16.21 -5.81
N ARG A 133 6.69 16.07 -4.97
CA ARG A 133 7.63 17.17 -4.68
C ARG A 133 8.39 17.64 -5.91
N ILE A 134 8.88 16.71 -6.74
CA ILE A 134 9.57 17.04 -8.00
C ILE A 134 8.63 17.80 -8.96
N GLN A 135 7.35 17.40 -9.04
CA GLN A 135 6.35 18.13 -9.85
C GLN A 135 6.14 19.58 -9.42
N ASN A 136 6.48 19.90 -8.17
CA ASN A 136 6.37 21.22 -7.58
C ASN A 136 7.75 21.92 -7.45
N ASN A 137 8.76 21.43 -8.17
CA ASN A 137 10.13 21.96 -8.16
C ASN A 137 10.80 21.93 -6.77
N LEU A 138 10.41 20.98 -5.92
CA LEU A 138 10.99 20.79 -4.59
C LEU A 138 12.00 19.65 -4.56
N GLN A 139 12.94 19.75 -3.61
CA GLN A 139 13.89 18.67 -3.37
C GLN A 139 13.18 17.42 -2.81
N PRO A 140 13.54 16.21 -3.25
CA PRO A 140 13.07 14.96 -2.64
C PRO A 140 13.42 14.90 -1.15
N LEU A 141 12.54 14.30 -0.35
CA LEU A 141 12.81 13.98 1.05
C LEU A 141 13.59 12.68 1.17
N MET A 142 14.49 12.63 2.15
CA MET A 142 15.19 11.41 2.52
C MET A 142 14.35 10.60 3.52
N ALA A 143 14.24 9.29 3.30
CA ALA A 143 13.66 8.41 4.31
C ALA A 143 14.54 8.39 5.57
N ASN A 144 13.91 8.46 6.74
CA ASN A 144 14.59 8.28 8.01
C ASN A 144 13.97 7.08 8.76
N GLU A 145 14.80 6.10 9.10
CA GLU A 145 14.35 4.85 9.74
C GLU A 145 13.77 5.07 11.14
N GLN A 146 14.36 5.97 11.93
CA GLN A 146 13.82 6.33 13.24
C GLN A 146 12.44 6.97 13.11
N LEU A 147 12.26 7.84 12.10
CA LEU A 147 10.95 8.43 11.79
C LEU A 147 9.95 7.39 11.28
N ASN A 148 10.39 6.41 10.48
CA ASN A 148 9.52 5.32 10.04
C ASN A 148 9.01 4.50 11.24
N ASN A 149 9.91 4.14 12.16
CA ASN A 149 9.55 3.40 13.36
C ASN A 149 8.56 4.19 14.23
N PHE A 150 8.81 5.48 14.44
CA PHE A 150 7.91 6.37 15.15
C PHE A 150 6.55 6.50 14.46
N SER A 151 6.52 6.77 13.16
CA SER A 151 5.29 6.89 12.37
C SER A 151 4.48 5.59 12.38
N GLN A 152 5.14 4.44 12.36
CA GLN A 152 4.48 3.13 12.41
C GLN A 152 3.84 2.87 13.78
N GLN A 153 4.52 3.19 14.88
CA GLN A 153 3.96 3.11 16.23
C GLN A 153 2.79 4.08 16.39
N ARG A 154 2.93 5.30 15.86
CA ARG A 154 1.86 6.30 15.86
C ARG A 154 0.63 5.82 15.09
N ALA A 155 0.80 5.23 13.91
CA ALA A 155 -0.30 4.66 13.14
C ALA A 155 -0.99 3.51 13.90
N GLN A 156 -0.23 2.66 14.60
CA GLN A 156 -0.78 1.60 15.46
C GLN A 156 -1.59 2.16 16.63
N ALA A 157 -1.11 3.23 17.29
CA ALA A 157 -1.82 3.89 18.37
C ALA A 157 -3.15 4.50 17.89
N LEU A 158 -3.14 5.22 16.76
CA LEU A 158 -4.35 5.78 16.16
C LEU A 158 -5.37 4.69 15.81
N LYS A 159 -4.90 3.55 15.27
CA LYS A 159 -5.75 2.38 15.04
C LYS A 159 -6.37 1.84 16.33
N GLN A 160 -5.58 1.69 17.39
CA GLN A 160 -6.06 1.19 18.68
C GLN A 160 -7.08 2.13 19.32
N GLN A 161 -6.86 3.43 19.18
CA GLN A 161 -7.75 4.50 19.65
C GLN A 161 -9.03 4.61 18.81
N GLY A 162 -8.98 4.22 17.53
CA GLY A 162 -10.13 4.16 16.64
C GLY A 162 -10.54 5.51 16.02
N TYR A 163 -9.79 6.58 16.27
CA TYR A 163 -9.99 7.90 15.68
C TYR A 163 -8.65 8.64 15.49
N LEU A 164 -8.65 9.62 14.59
CA LEU A 164 -7.50 10.47 14.30
C LEU A 164 -7.41 11.60 15.31
N SER A 165 -6.23 11.80 15.91
CA SER A 165 -5.96 12.93 16.80
C SER A 165 -4.47 13.24 16.82
N HIS A 166 -4.11 14.51 16.66
CA HIS A 166 -2.74 14.98 16.86
C HIS A 166 -2.33 15.06 18.35
N ASN A 167 -3.26 14.81 19.28
CA ASN A 167 -2.93 14.83 20.70
C ASN A 167 -1.83 13.80 21.02
N GLY A 168 -0.86 14.24 21.83
CA GLY A 168 0.26 13.41 22.25
C GLY A 168 1.38 13.24 21.22
N TRP A 169 1.22 13.68 19.97
CA TRP A 169 2.28 13.61 18.94
C TRP A 169 3.59 14.28 19.38
N TRP A 170 3.45 15.41 20.07
CA TRP A 170 4.59 16.20 20.56
C TRP A 170 5.28 15.53 21.76
N LEU A 171 4.60 14.64 22.50
CA LEU A 171 5.13 14.07 23.75
C LEU A 171 5.78 12.67 23.54
N GLU A 172 6.85 12.44 24.30
CA GLU A 172 7.60 11.20 24.55
C GLU A 172 8.54 10.63 23.47
N SER A 173 8.48 11.00 22.19
CA SER A 173 9.46 10.44 21.20
C SER A 173 9.69 11.28 19.95
N HIS A 174 9.20 12.52 19.91
CA HIS A 174 9.31 13.36 18.73
C HIS A 174 10.79 13.68 18.41
N PRO A 175 11.22 13.59 17.14
CA PRO A 175 12.58 13.92 16.73
C PRO A 175 12.90 15.40 17.00
N GLN A 176 14.11 15.71 17.48
CA GLN A 176 14.49 17.11 17.67
C GLN A 176 14.63 17.81 16.32
N GLY A 177 13.99 18.98 16.19
CA GLY A 177 14.03 19.81 14.99
C GLY A 177 12.69 20.45 14.65
N TYR A 178 12.64 21.12 13.49
CA TYR A 178 11.38 21.61 12.91
C TYR A 178 10.66 20.45 12.22
N ALA A 179 9.39 20.24 12.54
CA ALA A 179 8.67 19.04 12.14
C ALA A 179 7.16 19.24 12.01
N ALA A 180 6.52 18.31 11.30
CA ALA A 180 5.08 18.24 11.17
C ALA A 180 4.59 16.79 11.14
N GLU A 181 3.33 16.58 11.51
CA GLU A 181 2.60 15.33 11.37
C GLU A 181 1.50 15.50 10.32
N ASN A 182 1.38 14.54 9.41
CA ASN A 182 0.13 14.28 8.72
C ASN A 182 -0.45 12.96 9.23
N ILE A 183 -1.74 12.95 9.57
CA ILE A 183 -2.48 11.73 9.91
C ILE A 183 -3.74 11.65 9.06
N GLU A 184 -3.99 10.51 8.45
CA GLU A 184 -5.20 10.30 7.67
C GLU A 184 -5.59 8.84 7.69
N THR A 185 -6.85 8.58 7.33
CA THR A 185 -7.32 7.27 6.96
C THR A 185 -7.60 7.20 5.47
N ALA A 186 -7.05 6.18 4.81
CA ALA A 186 -7.43 5.84 3.44
C ALA A 186 -8.11 4.48 3.40
N PHE A 187 -8.91 4.24 2.37
CA PHE A 187 -9.55 2.95 2.13
C PHE A 187 -8.92 2.24 0.93
N ASN A 188 -9.12 0.93 0.91
CA ASN A 188 -8.85 -0.01 -0.19
C ASN A 188 -7.45 -0.62 -0.25
N LEU A 189 -7.41 -1.95 -0.08
CA LEU A 189 -6.24 -2.80 -0.25
C LEU A 189 -6.15 -3.24 -1.71
N TYR A 190 -5.35 -2.53 -2.51
CA TYR A 190 -4.97 -2.96 -3.87
C TYR A 190 -3.58 -3.60 -3.84
N ASN A 191 -2.54 -2.90 -4.31
CA ASN A 191 -1.12 -3.24 -4.13
C ASN A 191 -0.41 -2.12 -3.38
N ASN A 192 0.82 -2.36 -2.96
CA ASN A 192 1.69 -1.36 -2.36
C ASN A 192 1.77 -0.05 -3.15
N LYS A 193 1.93 -0.10 -4.48
CA LYS A 193 2.01 1.09 -5.31
C LYS A 193 0.70 1.88 -5.38
N LYS A 194 -0.44 1.20 -5.52
CA LYS A 194 -1.77 1.81 -5.57
C LYS A 194 -2.19 2.32 -4.19
N ASN A 195 -1.87 1.59 -3.12
CA ASN A 195 -2.09 2.00 -1.74
C ASN A 195 -1.26 3.25 -1.43
N ALA A 196 0.00 3.28 -1.86
CA ALA A 196 0.86 4.45 -1.76
C ALA A 196 0.30 5.65 -2.54
N LEU A 197 -0.12 5.43 -3.79
CA LEU A 197 -0.76 6.46 -4.60
C LEU A 197 -2.00 7.03 -3.91
N ASN A 198 -2.88 6.17 -3.40
CA ASN A 198 -4.09 6.60 -2.71
C ASN A 198 -3.76 7.33 -1.40
N ALA A 199 -2.75 6.88 -0.64
CA ALA A 199 -2.30 7.53 0.58
C ALA A 199 -1.80 8.96 0.32
N ILE A 200 -0.96 9.14 -0.70
CA ILE A 200 -0.45 10.47 -1.08
C ILE A 200 -1.56 11.34 -1.66
N ALA A 201 -2.46 10.77 -2.47
CA ALA A 201 -3.61 11.49 -3.00
C ALA A 201 -4.57 11.98 -1.91
N GLU A 202 -4.83 11.18 -0.87
CA GLU A 202 -5.69 11.62 0.25
C GLU A 202 -5.09 12.80 1.01
N PHE A 203 -3.80 12.74 1.36
CA PHE A 203 -3.12 13.89 1.97
C PHE A 203 -3.05 15.09 1.03
N TYR A 204 -2.98 14.87 -0.28
CA TYR A 204 -2.93 15.94 -1.25
C TYR A 204 -4.30 16.60 -1.38
N ASP A 205 -5.38 15.85 -1.59
CA ASP A 205 -6.72 16.40 -1.75
C ASP A 205 -7.28 16.98 -0.44
N ASP A 206 -6.81 16.49 0.70
CA ASP A 206 -7.08 16.97 2.06
C ASP A 206 -8.60 17.19 2.33
N PRO A 207 -9.41 16.12 2.25
CA PRO A 207 -10.87 16.20 2.34
C PRO A 207 -11.34 16.94 3.59
N GLY A 208 -12.25 17.90 3.40
CA GLY A 208 -12.87 18.58 4.53
C GLY A 208 -11.92 19.46 5.33
N ASN A 209 -10.65 19.61 4.90
CA ASN A 209 -9.69 20.52 5.49
C ASN A 209 -9.52 21.75 4.57
N PRO A 210 -10.22 22.87 4.87
CA PRO A 210 -10.14 24.06 4.01
C PRO A 210 -8.74 24.67 3.97
N ASN A 211 -7.89 24.37 4.95
CA ASN A 211 -6.53 24.91 5.01
C ASN A 211 -5.53 24.11 4.19
N LEU A 212 -5.89 22.92 3.71
CA LEU A 212 -4.99 22.02 2.96
C LEU A 212 -3.68 21.74 3.72
N GLY A 213 -3.76 21.63 5.05
CA GLY A 213 -2.59 21.49 5.93
C GLY A 213 -1.74 20.27 5.58
N HIS A 214 -2.37 19.14 5.24
CA HIS A 214 -1.64 17.92 4.86
C HIS A 214 -0.82 18.11 3.59
N ARG A 215 -1.44 18.69 2.57
CA ARG A 215 -0.80 19.04 1.31
C ARG A 215 0.36 20.00 1.52
N LYS A 216 0.14 21.06 2.30
CA LYS A 216 1.15 22.07 2.58
C LYS A 216 2.32 21.49 3.36
N SER A 217 2.11 20.52 4.26
CA SER A 217 3.19 19.77 4.90
C SER A 217 4.01 18.94 3.90
N MET A 218 3.34 18.19 2.99
CA MET A 218 4.03 17.40 1.96
C MET A 218 4.89 18.26 1.02
N LEU A 219 4.45 19.50 0.77
CA LEU A 219 5.09 20.46 -0.13
C LEU A 219 5.92 21.52 0.59
N ASN A 220 6.13 21.39 1.91
CA ASN A 220 6.96 22.33 2.65
C ASN A 220 8.42 22.22 2.15
N PRO A 221 9.04 23.32 1.68
CA PRO A 221 10.38 23.30 1.10
C PRO A 221 11.48 23.12 2.15
N TYR A 222 11.18 23.35 3.43
CA TYR A 222 12.18 23.33 4.50
C TYR A 222 12.40 21.94 5.08
N PHE A 223 11.47 21.01 4.90
CA PHE A 223 11.69 19.62 5.32
C PHE A 223 12.70 18.91 4.42
N THR A 224 13.55 18.09 5.03
CA THR A 224 14.59 17.33 4.33
C THR A 224 14.46 15.82 4.55
N GLN A 225 13.70 15.41 5.58
CA GLN A 225 13.51 14.03 5.95
C GLN A 225 12.03 13.72 6.15
N VAL A 226 11.68 12.45 5.94
CA VAL A 226 10.34 11.92 6.19
C VAL A 226 10.42 10.53 6.81
N GLY A 227 9.50 10.26 7.73
CA GLY A 227 9.12 8.90 8.12
C GLY A 227 7.67 8.66 7.80
N MET A 228 7.32 7.43 7.47
CA MET A 228 5.94 7.06 7.18
C MET A 228 5.59 5.73 7.84
N GLY A 229 4.35 5.65 8.29
CA GLY A 229 3.77 4.47 8.91
C GLY A 229 2.40 4.21 8.32
N ILE A 230 2.08 2.93 8.14
CA ILE A 230 0.76 2.53 7.66
C ILE A 230 0.33 1.25 8.37
N VAL A 231 -0.91 1.22 8.84
CA VAL A 231 -1.48 0.02 9.44
C VAL A 231 -2.94 -0.17 9.00
N PRO A 232 -3.30 -1.32 8.42
CA PRO A 232 -4.70 -1.63 8.14
C PRO A 232 -5.46 -2.00 9.41
N ASP A 233 -6.73 -1.62 9.49
CA ASP A 233 -7.71 -2.23 10.38
C ASP A 233 -8.41 -3.42 9.72
N ASN A 234 -9.28 -4.08 10.48
CA ASN A 234 -9.97 -5.28 10.02
C ASN A 234 -11.09 -4.99 8.99
N TYR A 235 -11.37 -3.72 8.71
CA TYR A 235 -12.41 -3.26 7.79
C TYR A 235 -11.82 -2.71 6.48
N GLY A 236 -10.51 -2.87 6.26
CA GLY A 236 -9.85 -2.42 5.03
C GLY A 236 -9.55 -0.91 4.98
N ARG A 237 -9.68 -0.22 6.13
CA ARG A 237 -9.22 1.15 6.32
C ARG A 237 -7.79 1.12 6.82
N PHE A 238 -6.94 1.99 6.31
CA PHE A 238 -5.59 2.18 6.78
C PHE A 238 -5.51 3.42 7.63
N TYR A 239 -4.74 3.35 8.70
CA TYR A 239 -4.26 4.51 9.43
C TYR A 239 -2.87 4.82 8.89
N ILE A 240 -2.68 6.05 8.44
CA ILE A 240 -1.50 6.50 7.72
C ILE A 240 -0.93 7.70 8.44
N VAL A 241 0.38 7.68 8.66
CA VAL A 241 1.11 8.75 9.31
C VAL A 241 2.30 9.13 8.44
N GLN A 242 2.52 10.45 8.26
CA GLN A 242 3.78 10.99 7.76
C GLN A 242 4.36 11.93 8.83
N THR A 243 5.63 11.70 9.18
CA THR A 243 6.42 12.58 10.03
C THR A 243 7.42 13.30 9.15
N PHE A 244 7.37 14.63 9.10
CA PHE A 244 8.36 15.43 8.38
C PHE A 244 9.37 16.02 9.36
N LEU A 245 10.62 16.14 8.93
CA LEU A 245 11.68 16.68 9.78
C LEU A 245 12.69 17.51 9.00
N LYS A 246 13.09 18.61 9.63
CA LYS A 246 14.30 19.38 9.38
C LYS A 246 15.10 19.36 10.70
N PRO A 247 16.18 18.54 10.78
CA PRO A 247 16.89 18.33 12.05
C PRO A 247 17.55 19.59 12.63
N ALA A 248 18.00 20.49 11.76
CA ALA A 248 18.61 21.77 12.12
C ALA A 248 18.05 22.86 11.21
N ILE A 249 17.75 24.02 11.80
CA ILE A 249 17.29 25.22 11.10
C ILE A 249 18.49 26.15 10.97
N GLU A 250 18.82 26.55 9.75
CA GLU A 250 19.82 27.58 9.53
C GLU A 250 19.22 28.98 9.80
N PRO A 251 20.00 29.96 10.32
CA PRO A 251 19.46 31.28 10.67
C PRO A 251 18.75 32.01 9.52
N ASP A 252 19.20 31.81 8.29
CA ASP A 252 18.61 32.40 7.08
C ASP A 252 17.31 31.71 6.63
N GLU A 253 17.04 30.48 7.08
CA GLU A 253 15.80 29.75 6.81
C GLU A 253 14.66 30.16 7.75
N LEU A 254 14.96 30.68 8.94
CA LEU A 254 13.98 30.89 10.02
C LEU A 254 12.80 31.78 9.60
N ALA A 255 13.07 32.91 8.93
CA ALA A 255 12.02 33.82 8.49
C ALA A 255 11.09 33.15 7.46
N GLY A 256 11.67 32.34 6.57
CA GLY A 256 10.92 31.59 5.56
C GLY A 256 10.08 30.47 6.16
N ILE A 257 10.62 29.74 7.15
CA ILE A 257 9.88 28.74 7.92
C ILE A 257 8.67 29.38 8.61
N GLN A 258 8.87 30.51 9.29
CA GLN A 258 7.78 31.22 9.97
C GLN A 258 6.71 31.74 8.99
N ASP A 259 7.09 32.18 7.79
CA ASP A 259 6.12 32.57 6.77
C ASP A 259 5.34 31.36 6.26
N TYR A 260 6.02 30.24 6.03
CA TYR A 260 5.37 29.01 5.58
C TYR A 260 4.43 28.43 6.65
N GLU A 261 4.80 28.50 7.94
CA GLU A 261 3.93 28.11 9.04
C GLU A 261 2.63 28.93 9.09
N LYS A 262 2.70 30.23 8.80
CA LYS A 262 1.49 31.07 8.65
C LYS A 262 0.67 30.59 7.46
N TYR A 263 1.32 30.34 6.32
CA TYR A 263 0.65 29.82 5.13
C TYR A 263 -0.06 28.49 5.36
N VAL A 264 0.50 27.58 6.17
CA VAL A 264 -0.15 26.30 6.55
C VAL A 264 -1.52 26.52 7.21
N GLN A 265 -1.71 27.65 7.92
CA GLN A 265 -2.97 27.99 8.59
C GLN A 265 -3.98 28.73 7.70
N GLU A 266 -3.58 29.14 6.49
CA GLU A 266 -4.46 29.85 5.55
C GLU A 266 -5.40 28.90 4.81
N ILE A 267 -6.61 29.37 4.48
CA ILE A 267 -7.55 28.61 3.65
C ILE A 267 -7.06 28.59 2.19
N GLY A 268 -7.06 27.40 1.60
CA GLY A 268 -6.70 27.17 0.20
C GLY A 268 -5.22 27.37 -0.09
N GLU A 269 -4.89 27.46 -1.38
CA GLU A 269 -3.55 27.74 -1.86
C GLU A 269 -3.43 29.20 -2.31
N ARG A 270 -2.22 29.75 -2.26
CA ARG A 270 -1.89 31.06 -2.82
C ARG A 270 -0.61 31.00 -3.62
N ALA A 271 -0.45 31.91 -4.58
CA ALA A 271 0.85 32.12 -5.19
C ALA A 271 1.88 32.58 -4.12
N PRO A 272 3.13 32.09 -4.15
CA PRO A 272 3.73 31.22 -5.17
C PRO A 272 3.57 29.71 -4.91
N TYR A 273 2.84 29.29 -3.88
CA TYR A 273 2.73 27.89 -3.41
C TYR A 273 1.61 27.08 -4.07
N LEU A 274 1.20 27.43 -5.28
CA LEU A 274 0.23 26.63 -6.03
C LEU A 274 0.80 25.24 -6.29
N SER A 275 0.03 24.21 -6.01
CA SER A 275 0.50 22.85 -6.18
C SER A 275 0.00 22.18 -7.46
N HIS A 276 0.74 21.16 -7.89
CA HIS A 276 0.42 20.33 -9.04
C HIS A 276 0.61 18.85 -8.73
N TYR A 277 -0.34 18.00 -9.13
CA TYR A 277 -0.27 16.55 -8.92
C TYR A 277 -0.93 15.75 -10.05
N ASP A 278 -0.12 15.26 -10.99
CA ASP A 278 -0.65 14.60 -12.21
C ASP A 278 -1.30 13.23 -11.98
N ASN A 279 -1.02 12.58 -10.83
CA ASN A 279 -1.57 11.26 -10.55
C ASN A 279 -2.90 11.30 -9.78
N ALA A 280 -3.42 12.47 -9.39
CA ALA A 280 -4.71 12.57 -8.68
C ALA A 280 -5.84 11.85 -9.43
N LYS A 281 -5.86 11.98 -10.77
CA LYS A 281 -6.84 11.28 -11.64
C LYS A 281 -6.71 9.76 -11.65
N THR A 282 -5.54 9.23 -11.29
CA THR A 282 -5.27 7.78 -11.25
C THR A 282 -5.48 7.15 -9.88
N ALA A 283 -5.63 7.97 -8.84
CA ALA A 283 -6.06 7.52 -7.53
C ALA A 283 -7.45 6.88 -7.63
N ILE A 284 -7.71 5.86 -6.81
CA ILE A 284 -9.03 5.20 -6.81
C ILE A 284 -10.05 5.99 -6.02
N ILE A 285 -9.58 6.73 -5.03
CA ILE A 285 -10.39 7.75 -4.41
C ILE A 285 -10.36 8.94 -5.37
N GLN A 286 -11.23 8.88 -6.37
CA GLN A 286 -11.50 9.98 -7.29
C GLN A 286 -12.56 10.87 -6.65
N ARG A 287 -12.39 12.19 -6.75
CA ARG A 287 -13.38 13.18 -6.35
C ARG A 287 -13.87 13.95 -7.56
#